data_AF-A0A7C3UR21-F1
#
_entry.id   AF-A0A7C3UR21-F1
#
_cell.length_a   1.000
_cell.length_b   1.000
_cell.length_c   1.000
_cell.angle_alpha   90.00
_cell.angle_beta   90.00
_cell.angle_gamma   90.00
#
_symmetry.space_group_name_H-M   'P 1'
#
loop_
_entity.id
_entity.type
_entity.pdbx_description
1 polymer ?
#
loop_
_entity_poly.entity_id
_entity_poly.type
_entity_poly.pdbx_seq_one_letter_code
_entity_poly.pdbx_strand_id
1 'polypeptide(L)'
;MESALSFFKFPAEEWLGLRTTNIVKRLNKELKKRTKVMEIVASEKALYNLLAFICLKTELHWRKSPIGKVLPAMFKPQLEAANEFTQNA
;
A
#
# COMPACT_ATOMS: atom_id res chain seq x y z
N MET A 1 20.19 4.28 1.03
CA MET A 1 19.85 3.05 1.77
C MET A 1 19.03 3.36 3.02
N GLU A 2 19.39 4.39 3.78
CA GLU A 2 18.69 4.81 5.02
C GLU A 2 17.18 5.08 4.86
N SER A 3 16.74 5.70 3.76
CA SER A 3 15.31 6.00 3.54
C SER A 3 14.44 4.73 3.49
N ALA A 4 14.95 3.62 2.93
CA ALA A 4 14.20 2.36 2.84
C ALA A 4 14.09 1.62 4.18
N LEU A 5 14.88 2.01 5.19
CA LEU A 5 14.87 1.44 6.54
C LEU A 5 14.14 2.36 7.54
N SER A 6 13.67 3.52 7.10
CA SER A 6 12.98 4.49 7.96
C SER A 6 11.69 3.96 8.59
N PHE A 7 11.07 2.94 7.99
CA PHE A 7 9.84 2.32 8.51
C PHE A 7 10.05 1.58 9.85
N PHE A 8 11.28 1.20 10.20
CA PHE A 8 11.60 0.59 11.50
C PHE A 8 11.43 1.56 12.67
N LYS A 9 11.29 2.87 12.42
CA LYS A 9 11.01 3.87 13.44
C LYS A 9 9.56 3.83 13.97
N PHE A 10 8.67 3.09 13.29
CA PHE A 10 7.26 2.94 13.64
C PHE A 10 7.03 1.61 14.41
N PRO A 11 5.86 1.40 15.04
CA PRO A 11 5.54 0.12 15.67
C PRO A 11 5.51 -1.05 14.67
N ALA A 12 5.87 -2.26 15.12
CA ALA A 12 5.97 -3.45 14.27
C ALA A 12 4.67 -3.83 13.54
N GLU A 13 3.52 -3.50 14.15
CA GLU A 13 2.19 -3.69 13.58
C GLU A 13 1.99 -2.91 12.27
N GLU A 14 2.73 -1.81 12.08
CA GLU A 14 2.60 -0.92 10.93
C GLU A 14 3.61 -1.23 9.82
N TRP A 15 4.69 -1.97 10.14
CA TRP A 15 5.79 -2.24 9.20
C TRP A 15 5.32 -2.90 7.91
N LEU A 16 4.35 -3.82 7.99
CA LEU A 16 3.81 -4.50 6.81
C LEU A 16 3.13 -3.50 5.84
N GLY A 17 2.40 -2.53 6.39
CA GLY A 17 1.76 -1.48 5.60
C GLY A 17 2.81 -0.54 5.00
N LEU A 18 3.77 -0.10 5.81
CA LEU A 18 4.77 0.89 5.44
C LEU A 18 5.85 0.35 4.48
N ARG A 19 6.23 -0.93 4.61
CA ARG A 19 7.25 -1.55 3.74
C ARG A 19 6.74 -1.79 2.32
N THR A 20 5.42 -1.80 2.10
CA THR A 20 4.85 -2.09 0.78
C THR A 20 4.19 -0.86 0.17
N THR A 21 4.44 -0.63 -1.12
CA THR A 21 3.76 0.42 -1.90
C THR A 21 2.53 -0.11 -2.63
N ASN A 22 2.00 -1.27 -2.23
CA ASN A 22 0.90 -1.97 -2.91
C ASN A 22 -0.36 -1.11 -3.01
N ILE A 23 -0.65 -0.34 -1.96
CA ILE A 23 -1.79 0.57 -1.87
C ILE A 23 -1.71 1.65 -2.97
N VAL A 24 -0.56 2.33 -3.08
CA VAL A 24 -0.31 3.36 -4.11
C VAL A 24 -0.25 2.75 -5.50
N LYS A 25 0.42 1.60 -5.66
CA LYS A 25 0.48 0.86 -6.94
C LYS A 25 -0.91 0.48 -7.44
N ARG A 26 -1.81 0.05 -6.53
CA ARG A 26 -3.19 -0.31 -6.87
C ARG A 26 -3.98 0.91 -7.34
N LEU A 27 -3.84 2.06 -6.67
CA LEU A 27 -4.48 3.31 -7.07
C LEU A 27 -4.02 3.75 -8.47
N ASN A 28 -2.71 3.77 -8.71
CA ASN A 28 -2.15 4.12 -10.03
C ASN A 28 -2.58 3.14 -11.12
N LYS A 29 -2.67 1.84 -10.80
CA LYS A 29 -3.17 0.82 -11.73
C LYS A 29 -4.63 1.06 -12.11
N GLU A 30 -5.47 1.45 -11.16
CA GLU A 30 -6.88 1.75 -11.41
C GLU A 30 -7.05 3.01 -12.28
N LEU A 31 -6.29 4.08 -11.98
CA LEU A 31 -6.28 5.28 -12.82
C LEU A 31 -5.87 4.93 -14.26
N LYS A 32 -4.75 4.21 -14.43
CA LYS A 32 -4.26 3.79 -15.74
C LYS A 32 -5.25 2.89 -16.49
N LYS A 33 -5.96 2.01 -15.79
CA LYS A 33 -6.99 1.15 -16.39
C LYS A 33 -8.13 1.98 -16.97
N ARG A 34 -8.60 3.00 -16.26
CA ARG A 34 -9.71 3.87 -16.69
C ARG A 34 -9.30 4.81 -17.81
N THR A 35 -8.11 5.41 -17.72
CA THR A 35 -7.61 6.30 -18.78
C THR A 35 -7.25 5.56 -20.06
N LYS A 36 -6.83 4.29 -19.97
CA LYS A 36 -6.55 3.47 -21.14
C LYS A 36 -7.75 3.28 -22.07
N VAL A 37 -8.96 3.18 -21.52
CA VAL A 37 -10.20 3.00 -22.31
C VAL A 37 -10.69 4.31 -22.92
N MET A 38 -10.32 5.46 -22.34
CA MET A 38 -10.80 6.77 -22.80
C MET A 38 -10.11 7.24 -24.09
N GLU A 39 -8.93 6.70 -24.44
CA GLU A 39 -8.05 7.06 -25.57
C GLU A 39 -7.58 8.52 -25.60
N ILE A 40 -8.47 9.49 -25.40
CA ILE A 40 -8.20 10.93 -25.28
C ILE A 40 -8.96 11.46 -24.06
N VAL A 41 -8.27 12.23 -23.20
CA VAL A 41 -8.91 12.93 -22.08
C VAL A 41 -9.17 14.38 -22.48
N ALA A 42 -10.41 14.85 -22.32
CA ALA A 42 -10.84 16.15 -22.81
C ALA A 42 -10.14 17.37 -22.17
N SER A 43 -9.67 17.26 -20.91
CA SER A 43 -8.89 18.31 -20.23
C SER A 43 -8.15 17.78 -19.00
N GLU A 44 -7.14 18.51 -18.53
CA GLU A 44 -6.45 18.21 -17.27
C GLU A 44 -7.40 18.22 -16.06
N LYS A 45 -8.35 19.17 -16.04
CA LYS A 45 -9.36 19.25 -14.98
C LYS A 45 -10.23 18.00 -14.91
N ALA A 46 -10.59 17.42 -16.07
CA ALA A 46 -11.33 16.16 -16.12
C ALA A 46 -10.50 15.00 -15.55
N LEU A 47 -9.19 14.97 -15.83
CA LEU A 47 -8.29 13.97 -15.26
C LEU A 47 -8.16 14.11 -13.74
N TYR A 48 -8.01 15.34 -13.23
CA TYR A 48 -7.97 15.58 -11.78
C TYR A 48 -9.27 15.20 -11.09
N ASN A 49 -10.41 15.47 -11.70
CA ASN A 49 -11.71 15.05 -11.16
C ASN A 49 -11.82 13.52 -11.10
N LEU A 50 -11.36 12.81 -12.15
CA LEU A 50 -11.33 11.35 -12.16
C LEU A 50 -10.42 10.80 -11.06
N LEU A 51 -9.22 11.39 -10.92
CA LEU A 51 -8.27 11.01 -9.87
C LEU A 51 -8.88 11.22 -8.48
N ALA A 52 -9.47 12.40 -8.23
CA ALA A 52 -10.12 12.71 -6.96
C ALA A 52 -11.24 11.72 -6.63
N PHE A 53 -12.07 11.37 -7.62
CA PHE A 53 -13.13 10.38 -7.43
C PHE A 53 -12.58 8.98 -7.08
N ILE A 54 -11.52 8.53 -7.76
CA ILE A 54 -10.85 7.25 -7.45
C ILE A 54 -10.29 7.29 -6.03
N CYS A 55 -9.59 8.36 -5.65
CA CYS A 55 -9.03 8.53 -4.31
C CYS A 55 -10.12 8.44 -3.23
N LEU A 56 -11.22 9.18 -3.38
CA LEU A 56 -12.34 9.17 -2.43
C LEU A 56 -12.95 7.76 -2.29
N LYS A 57 -13.20 7.08 -3.42
CA LYS A 57 -13.74 5.71 -3.39
C LYS A 57 -12.80 4.73 -2.71
N THR A 58 -11.50 4.86 -2.97
CA THR A 58 -10.47 4.00 -2.39
C THR A 58 -10.29 4.28 -0.89
N GLU A 59 -10.37 5.53 -0.46
CA GLU A 59 -10.33 5.93 0.95
C GLU A 59 -11.45 5.28 1.76
N LEU A 60 -12.68 5.25 1.22
CA LEU A 60 -13.81 4.57 1.88
C LEU A 60 -13.53 3.08 2.12
N HIS A 61 -12.78 2.42 1.24
CA HIS A 61 -12.36 1.04 1.44
C HIS A 61 -11.27 0.93 2.51
N TRP A 62 -10.28 1.82 2.50
CA TRP A 62 -9.21 1.82 3.51
C TRP A 62 -9.72 2.09 4.92
N ARG A 63 -10.73 2.94 5.08
CA ARG A 63 -11.38 3.17 6.38
C ARG A 63 -11.95 1.89 7.02
N LYS A 64 -12.33 0.89 6.21
CA LYS A 64 -12.81 -0.41 6.69
C LYS A 64 -11.69 -1.34 7.16
N SER A 65 -10.45 -1.06 6.77
CA SER A 65 -9.27 -1.88 7.07
C SER A 65 -8.17 -0.99 7.67
N PRO A 66 -8.33 -0.54 8.93
CA PRO A 66 -7.34 0.30 9.59
C PRO A 66 -6.02 -0.43 9.79
N ILE A 67 -4.93 0.35 9.79
CA ILE A 67 -3.57 -0.11 10.07
C ILE A 67 -3.56 -0.79 11.46
N GLY A 68 -2.80 -1.88 11.60
CA GLY A 68 -2.71 -2.67 12.83
C GLY A 68 -3.74 -3.81 12.95
N LYS A 69 -4.85 -3.80 12.21
CA LYS A 69 -5.78 -4.97 12.13
C LYS A 69 -5.31 -6.05 11.16
N VAL A 70 -4.00 -6.22 11.02
CA VAL A 70 -3.47 -7.30 10.20
C VAL A 70 -3.60 -8.59 11.01
N LEU A 71 -4.14 -9.64 10.40
CA LEU A 71 -4.21 -10.95 11.03
C LEU A 71 -2.81 -11.36 11.54
N PRO A 72 -2.66 -11.77 12.80
CA PRO A 72 -1.39 -12.30 13.33
C PRO A 72 -0.81 -13.43 12.47
N ALA A 73 -1.65 -14.18 11.76
CA ALA A 73 -1.26 -15.20 10.79
C ALA A 73 -0.41 -14.65 9.62
N MET A 74 -0.53 -13.37 9.28
CA MET A 74 0.28 -12.71 8.26
C MET A 74 1.66 -12.28 8.79
N PHE A 75 1.81 -12.20 10.12
CA PHE A 75 3.03 -11.82 10.86
C PHE A 75 3.82 -13.02 11.38
N LYS A 76 3.15 -14.06 11.88
CA LYS A 76 3.76 -15.25 12.51
C LYS A 76 4.88 -15.91 11.71
N PRO A 77 4.73 -16.16 10.38
CA PRO A 77 5.74 -16.89 9.62
C PRO A 77 7.09 -16.15 9.53
N GLN A 78 7.10 -14.83 9.65
CA GLN A 78 8.31 -14.02 9.47
C GLN A 78 9.11 -13.87 10.79
N LEU A 79 8.43 -13.95 11.94
CA LEU A 79 9.07 -13.91 13.25
C LEU A 79 9.68 -15.27 13.62
N GLU A 80 9.00 -16.37 13.28
CA GLU A 80 9.52 -17.73 13.48
C GLU A 80 10.74 -17.99 12.58
N ALA A 81 10.70 -17.60 11.30
CA ALA A 81 11.83 -17.74 10.37
C ALA A 81 13.07 -16.93 10.78
N ALA A 82 12.90 -15.80 11.49
CA ALA A 82 14.03 -15.03 12.01
C ALA A 82 14.70 -15.73 13.21
N ASN A 83 13.93 -16.43 14.04
CA ASN A 83 14.43 -17.21 15.17
C ASN A 83 15.10 -18.52 14.72
N GLU A 84 14.72 -19.05 13.56
CA GLU A 84 15.31 -20.26 12.95
C GLU A 84 16.49 -19.95 12.01
N PHE A 85 16.94 -18.69 11.93
CA PHE A 85 18.06 -18.33 11.07
C PHE A 85 19.36 -18.96 11.61
N THR A 86 19.87 -19.95 10.88
CA THR A 86 20.99 -20.81 11.27
C THR A 86 22.35 -20.12 11.34
N GLN A 87 22.42 -18.83 11.03
CA GLN A 87 23.64 -18.01 11.12
C GLN A 87 23.66 -17.10 12.36
N ASN A 88 22.76 -17.31 13.32
CA ASN A 88 22.87 -16.71 14.66
C ASN A 88 23.94 -17.47 15.48
N ALA A 89 25.20 -17.37 15.05
CA ALA A 89 26.39 -17.87 15.73
C ALA A 89 27.50 -16.82 15.68
#